data_AF-A0A3M6XU70-F1
#
_entry.id   AF-A0A3M6XU70-F1
#
_cell.length_a   1.000
_cell.length_b   1.000
_cell.length_c   1.000
_cell.angle_alpha   90.00
_cell.angle_beta   90.00
_cell.angle_gamma   90.00
#
_symmetry.space_group_name_H-M   'P 1'
#
loop_
_entity.id
_entity.type
_entity.pdbx_description
1 polymer ?
#
loop_
_entity_poly.entity_id
_entity_poly.type
_entity_poly.pdbx_seq_one_letter_code
_entity_poly.pdbx_strand_id
1 'polypeptide(L)'
;MFNDAHSNCPNTIITAGGYSQGAAVMTGSVGELDDDVKSTVAGVVLYGDTRNKQENGGIPGYPKDKVKVYCAATDGVCGGALLVTAGHLTYMDDVSDAADFLEGKISSAGSSTSSSSGSSSSGAASSSSSGSSGSGLSSLFGGGF
;
A
#
# COMPACT_ATOMS: atom_id res chain seq x y z
N MET A 1 16.14 -0.01 10.15
CA MET A 1 15.61 0.95 9.14
C MET A 1 14.09 1.07 9.20
N PHE A 2 13.30 0.04 8.85
CA PHE A 2 11.83 0.14 8.90
C PHE A 2 11.30 0.47 10.29
N ASN A 3 11.79 -0.22 11.33
CA ASN A 3 11.42 0.06 12.73
C ASN A 3 11.84 1.47 13.17
N ASP A 4 12.95 1.99 12.67
CA ASP A 4 13.41 3.36 12.99
C ASP A 4 12.49 4.39 12.33
N ALA A 5 12.06 4.17 11.09
CA ALA A 5 11.09 5.05 10.41
C ALA A 5 9.72 5.01 11.12
N HIS A 6 9.26 3.82 11.50
CA HIS A 6 8.00 3.64 12.23
C HIS A 6 8.03 4.30 13.61
N SER A 7 9.12 4.16 14.37
CA SER A 7 9.24 4.76 15.71
C SER A 7 9.42 6.28 15.68
N ASN A 8 10.26 6.80 14.78
CA ASN A 8 10.55 8.23 14.72
C ASN A 8 9.46 9.03 13.98
N CYS A 9 8.73 8.38 13.06
CA CYS A 9 7.70 9.01 12.25
C CYS A 9 6.48 8.09 12.10
N PRO A 10 5.71 7.84 13.17
CA PRO A 10 4.66 6.81 13.18
C PRO A 10 3.52 7.03 12.17
N ASN A 11 3.35 8.27 11.69
CA ASN A 11 2.35 8.62 10.68
C ASN A 11 2.94 8.69 9.26
N THR A 12 4.23 8.36 9.08
CA THR A 12 4.87 8.40 7.76
C THR A 12 4.41 7.24 6.90
N ILE A 13 4.32 7.49 5.60
CA ILE A 13 4.07 6.46 4.60
C ILE A 13 5.43 6.00 4.08
N ILE A 14 5.75 4.72 4.26
CA ILE A 14 7.04 4.18 3.83
C ILE A 14 6.88 3.56 2.44
N THR A 15 7.75 3.95 1.52
CA THR A 15 8.02 3.20 0.28
C THR A 15 9.44 2.66 0.32
N ALA A 16 9.67 1.49 -0.25
CA ALA A 16 10.98 0.89 -0.30
C ALA A 16 11.34 0.42 -1.72
N GLY A 17 12.62 0.23 -1.96
CA GLY A 17 13.08 -0.35 -3.21
C GLY A 17 14.43 -1.03 -3.07
N GLY A 18 14.70 -1.96 -3.97
CA GLY A 18 15.96 -2.67 -4.02
C GLY A 18 16.32 -3.07 -5.44
N TYR A 19 17.61 -3.09 -5.74
CA TYR A 19 18.16 -3.54 -7.01
C TYR A 19 19.14 -4.69 -6.78
N SER A 20 19.07 -5.75 -7.59
CA SER A 20 19.97 -6.90 -7.53
C SER A 20 19.99 -7.54 -6.13
N GLN A 21 21.14 -7.63 -5.47
CA GLN A 21 21.23 -8.09 -4.09
C GLN A 21 20.40 -7.23 -3.11
N GLY A 22 20.27 -5.92 -3.37
CA GLY A 22 19.43 -5.03 -2.56
C GLY A 22 17.94 -5.39 -2.63
N ALA A 23 17.47 -5.96 -3.75
CA ALA A 23 16.11 -6.49 -3.83
C ALA A 23 15.91 -7.67 -2.88
N ALA A 24 16.88 -8.59 -2.79
CA ALA A 24 16.83 -9.69 -1.83
C ALA A 24 16.82 -9.21 -0.36
N VAL A 25 17.57 -8.13 -0.07
CA VAL A 25 17.54 -7.48 1.25
C VAL A 25 16.12 -6.97 1.56
N MET A 26 15.46 -6.31 0.61
CA MET A 26 14.08 -5.85 0.80
C MET A 26 13.09 -7.02 0.95
N THR A 27 13.22 -8.05 0.12
CA THR A 27 12.38 -9.27 0.20
C THR A 27 12.50 -9.95 1.56
N GLY A 28 13.71 -10.09 2.11
CA GLY A 28 13.88 -10.61 3.47
C GLY A 28 13.35 -9.65 4.54
N SER A 29 13.80 -8.39 4.50
CA SER A 29 13.50 -7.41 5.54
C SER A 29 12.01 -7.11 5.66
N VAL A 30 11.32 -6.87 4.54
CA VAL A 30 9.89 -6.52 4.53
C VAL A 30 9.02 -7.73 4.87
N GLY A 31 9.39 -8.93 4.40
CA GLY A 31 8.64 -10.15 4.69
C GLY A 31 8.62 -10.50 6.18
N GLU A 32 9.72 -10.21 6.88
CA GLU A 32 9.93 -10.51 8.30
C GLU A 32 9.47 -9.39 9.25
N LEU A 33 8.96 -8.25 8.76
CA LEU A 33 8.43 -7.21 9.65
C LEU A 33 7.22 -7.69 10.44
N ASP A 34 7.12 -7.24 11.69
CA ASP A 34 5.89 -7.30 12.49
C ASP A 34 4.76 -6.54 11.77
N ASP A 35 3.51 -6.97 11.97
CA ASP A 35 2.35 -6.52 11.18
C ASP A 35 2.10 -5.00 11.30
N ASP A 36 2.38 -4.42 12.47
CA ASP A 36 2.26 -2.99 12.73
C ASP A 36 3.22 -2.17 11.85
N VAL A 37 4.50 -2.54 11.83
CA VAL A 37 5.51 -1.88 11.00
C VAL A 37 5.24 -2.16 9.52
N LYS A 38 4.95 -3.41 9.18
CA LYS A 38 4.64 -3.86 7.81
C LYS A 38 3.46 -3.08 7.21
N SER A 39 2.47 -2.72 8.02
CA SER A 39 1.29 -1.94 7.57
C SER A 39 1.64 -0.53 7.08
N THR A 40 2.71 0.07 7.61
CA THR A 40 3.19 1.42 7.21
C THR A 40 3.95 1.44 5.89
N VAL A 41 4.38 0.26 5.39
CA VAL A 41 4.97 0.12 4.06
C VAL A 41 3.83 0.09 3.04
N ALA A 42 3.72 1.16 2.24
CA ALA A 42 2.67 1.31 1.23
C ALA A 42 3.00 0.59 -0.08
N GLY A 43 4.27 0.54 -0.46
CA GLY A 43 4.71 -0.13 -1.69
C GLY A 43 6.21 -0.42 -1.71
N VAL A 44 6.58 -1.48 -2.43
CA VAL A 44 7.97 -1.92 -2.64
C VAL A 44 8.23 -2.18 -4.12
N VAL A 45 9.34 -1.64 -4.64
CA VAL A 45 9.80 -1.89 -6.01
C VAL A 45 11.10 -2.70 -6.01
N LEU A 46 11.13 -3.79 -6.79
CA LEU A 46 12.27 -4.71 -6.83
C LEU A 46 12.78 -4.83 -8.26
N TYR A 47 14.01 -4.39 -8.52
CA TYR A 47 14.65 -4.46 -9.83
C TYR A 47 15.67 -5.60 -9.87
N GLY A 48 15.54 -6.51 -10.82
CA GLY A 48 16.45 -7.65 -10.95
C GLY A 48 16.55 -8.47 -9.68
N ASP A 49 15.40 -8.87 -9.12
CA ASP A 49 15.37 -9.55 -7.82
C ASP A 49 16.00 -10.95 -7.91
N THR A 50 17.15 -11.09 -7.25
CA THR A 50 17.88 -12.36 -7.12
C THR A 50 17.10 -13.45 -6.37
N ARG A 51 16.00 -13.10 -5.68
CA ARG A 51 15.07 -14.04 -5.04
C ARG A 51 13.76 -14.25 -5.80
N ASN A 52 13.58 -13.63 -6.98
CA ASN A 52 12.31 -13.65 -7.71
C ASN A 52 11.76 -15.07 -7.94
N LYS A 53 12.58 -15.99 -8.44
CA LYS A 53 12.14 -17.38 -8.70
C LYS A 53 11.88 -18.15 -7.41
N GLN A 54 12.69 -17.91 -6.39
CA GLN A 54 12.60 -18.58 -5.09
C GLN A 54 11.31 -18.20 -4.36
N GLU A 55 10.83 -16.96 -4.53
CA GLU A 55 9.61 -16.44 -3.89
C GLU A 55 8.38 -16.38 -4.82
N ASN A 56 8.47 -16.95 -6.03
CA ASN A 56 7.41 -16.90 -7.05
C ASN A 56 6.94 -15.48 -7.42
N GLY A 57 7.87 -14.53 -7.44
CA GLY A 57 7.59 -13.12 -7.67
C GLY A 57 6.86 -12.47 -6.49
N GLY A 58 7.59 -11.58 -5.80
CA GLY A 58 7.06 -10.78 -4.70
C GLY A 58 7.80 -10.99 -3.39
N ILE A 59 7.14 -10.62 -2.29
CA ILE A 59 7.69 -10.67 -0.93
C ILE A 59 6.80 -11.58 -0.08
N PRO A 60 7.34 -12.65 0.53
CA PRO A 60 6.57 -13.53 1.40
C PRO A 60 5.90 -12.76 2.55
N GLY A 61 4.64 -13.07 2.83
CA GLY A 61 3.90 -12.42 3.93
C GLY A 61 3.58 -10.94 3.71
N TYR A 62 3.76 -10.40 2.49
CA TYR A 62 3.43 -9.02 2.15
C TYR A 62 2.44 -8.97 0.95
N PRO A 63 1.49 -8.02 0.90
CA PRO A 63 0.46 -8.00 -0.14
C PRO A 63 1.06 -7.86 -1.54
N LYS A 64 0.69 -8.78 -2.45
CA LYS A 64 1.23 -8.80 -3.82
C LYS A 64 0.95 -7.53 -4.60
N ASP A 65 -0.20 -6.89 -4.38
CA ASP A 65 -0.54 -5.65 -5.07
C ASP A 65 0.36 -4.49 -4.64
N LYS A 66 1.00 -4.56 -3.46
CA LYS A 66 1.96 -3.57 -2.94
C LYS A 66 3.40 -3.84 -3.37
N VAL A 67 3.66 -4.89 -4.17
CA VAL A 67 4.99 -5.17 -4.72
C VAL A 67 4.96 -5.06 -6.23
N LYS A 68 5.93 -4.35 -6.79
CA LYS A 68 6.18 -4.36 -8.24
C LYS A 68 7.59 -4.87 -8.50
N VAL A 69 7.67 -5.98 -9.24
CA VAL A 69 8.93 -6.63 -9.59
C VAL A 69 9.23 -6.33 -11.05
N TYR A 70 10.38 -5.75 -11.31
CA TYR A 70 10.96 -5.56 -12.63
C TYR A 70 12.02 -6.62 -12.83
N CYS A 71 11.76 -7.52 -13.78
CA CYS A 71 12.69 -8.56 -14.19
C CYS A 71 12.74 -8.60 -15.70
N ALA A 72 13.84 -8.10 -16.27
CA ALA A 72 14.04 -8.16 -17.72
C ALA A 72 14.09 -9.63 -18.16
N ALA A 73 13.52 -9.95 -19.33
CA ALA A 73 13.43 -11.34 -19.81
C ALA A 73 14.80 -12.03 -19.96
N THR A 74 15.84 -11.24 -20.21
CA THR A 74 17.22 -11.73 -20.35
C THR A 74 18.02 -11.64 -19.04
N ASP A 75 17.45 -11.14 -17.94
CA ASP A 75 18.12 -11.06 -16.65
C ASP A 75 18.24 -12.45 -16.00
N GLY A 76 19.47 -12.97 -15.99
CA GLY A 76 19.77 -14.29 -15.45
C GLY A 76 19.54 -14.40 -13.95
N VAL A 77 19.53 -13.28 -13.20
CA VAL A 77 19.38 -13.34 -11.74
C VAL A 77 17.94 -13.63 -11.32
N CYS A 78 16.97 -13.13 -12.08
CA CYS A 78 15.54 -13.39 -11.82
C CYS A 78 15.16 -14.85 -12.06
N GLY A 79 15.95 -15.58 -12.85
CA GLY A 79 15.77 -16.99 -13.19
C GLY A 79 16.25 -17.99 -12.13
N GLY A 80 16.70 -17.51 -10.97
CA GLY A 80 17.20 -18.32 -9.85
C GLY A 80 18.66 -18.76 -9.99
N ALA A 81 19.42 -18.11 -10.87
CA ALA A 81 20.87 -18.18 -10.90
C ALA A 81 21.45 -16.85 -10.38
N LEU A 82 22.76 -16.76 -10.12
CA LEU A 82 23.45 -15.48 -9.88
C LEU A 82 24.23 -15.06 -11.13
N LEU A 83 23.56 -15.12 -12.28
CA LEU A 83 24.16 -14.79 -13.57
C LEU A 83 23.77 -13.36 -13.97
N VAL A 84 24.73 -12.44 -13.85
CA VAL A 84 24.56 -11.05 -14.29
C VAL A 84 24.71 -10.98 -15.81
N THR A 85 23.60 -10.72 -16.51
CA THR A 85 23.56 -10.55 -17.97
C THR A 85 23.40 -9.07 -18.32
N ALA A 86 23.42 -8.74 -19.62
CA ALA A 86 23.14 -7.38 -20.07
C ALA A 86 21.74 -6.88 -19.63
N GLY A 87 20.74 -7.77 -19.61
CA GLY A 87 19.39 -7.44 -19.13
C GLY A 87 19.35 -7.02 -17.66
N HIS A 88 20.32 -7.44 -16.85
CA HIS A 88 20.42 -6.99 -15.45
C HIS A 88 20.74 -5.50 -15.32
N LEU A 89 21.23 -4.85 -16.38
CA LEU A 89 21.72 -3.46 -16.36
C LEU A 89 20.75 -2.47 -17.03
N THR A 90 19.54 -2.90 -17.40
CA THR A 90 18.61 -2.09 -18.22
C THR A 90 17.48 -1.42 -17.44
N TYR A 91 17.42 -1.55 -16.11
CA TYR A 91 16.28 -1.08 -15.31
C TYR A 91 16.07 0.43 -15.23
N MET A 92 16.90 1.24 -15.89
CA MET A 92 16.71 2.69 -15.94
C MET A 92 15.40 3.07 -16.65
N ASP A 93 15.00 2.29 -17.66
CA ASP A 93 13.77 2.53 -18.42
C ASP A 93 12.50 2.26 -17.58
N ASP A 94 12.63 1.48 -16.51
CA ASP A 94 11.52 1.11 -15.62
C ASP A 94 11.29 2.13 -14.49
N VAL A 95 12.22 3.07 -14.26
CA VAL A 95 12.19 3.96 -13.09
C VAL A 95 10.96 4.86 -13.06
N SER A 96 10.50 5.36 -14.22
CA SER A 96 9.29 6.19 -14.28
C SER A 96 8.04 5.40 -13.88
N ASP A 97 7.85 4.21 -14.44
CA ASP A 97 6.69 3.36 -14.12
C ASP A 97 6.73 2.88 -12.65
N ALA A 98 7.92 2.72 -12.07
CA ALA A 98 8.09 2.39 -10.67
C ALA A 98 7.74 3.56 -9.74
N ALA A 99 8.13 4.78 -10.12
CA ALA A 99 7.76 5.99 -9.40
C ALA A 99 6.24 6.19 -9.41
N ASP A 100 5.60 6.06 -10.57
CA ASP A 100 4.15 6.16 -10.72
C ASP A 100 3.41 5.12 -9.87
N PHE A 101 3.92 3.88 -9.85
CA PHE A 101 3.40 2.82 -8.99
C PHE A 101 3.46 3.21 -7.51
N LEU A 102 4.62 3.68 -7.04
CA LEU A 102 4.80 4.08 -5.64
C LEU A 102 3.95 5.30 -5.27
N GLU A 103 3.82 6.30 -6.15
CA GLU A 103 2.94 7.46 -5.96
C GLU A 103 1.47 7.02 -5.79
N GLY A 104 1.00 6.08 -6.61
CA GLY A 104 -0.33 5.51 -6.49
C GLY A 104 -0.55 4.81 -5.13
N LYS A 105 0.47 4.11 -4.62
CA LYS A 105 0.43 3.49 -3.29
C LYS A 105 0.41 4.51 -2.16
N ILE A 106 1.20 5.58 -2.26
CA ILE A 106 1.21 6.68 -1.29
C ILE A 106 -0.17 7.34 -1.24
N SER A 107 -0.76 7.66 -2.38
CA SER A 107 -2.09 8.29 -2.47
C SER A 107 -3.20 7.44 -1.84
N SER A 108 -3.14 6.12 -2.08
CA SER A 108 -4.09 5.15 -1.50
C SER A 108 -3.94 5.05 0.02
N ALA A 109 -2.71 5.02 0.53
CA ALA A 109 -2.43 4.99 1.97
C ALA A 109 -2.86 6.28 2.67
N GLY A 110 -2.57 7.46 2.09
CA GLY A 110 -2.94 8.75 2.67
C GLY A 110 -4.45 8.96 2.81
N SER A 111 -5.23 8.51 1.82
CA SER A 111 -6.70 8.57 1.85
C SER A 111 -7.30 7.71 2.96
N SER A 112 -6.66 6.58 3.25
CA SER A 112 -7.06 5.65 4.32
C SER A 112 -6.89 6.27 5.71
N THR A 113 -5.79 7.02 5.90
CA THR A 113 -5.49 7.73 7.15
C THR A 113 -6.45 8.88 7.39
N SER A 114 -6.75 9.70 6.36
CA SER A 114 -7.71 10.82 6.49
C SER A 114 -9.14 10.34 6.80
N SER A 115 -9.53 9.18 6.30
CA SER A 115 -10.83 8.56 6.60
C SER A 115 -10.92 8.05 8.04
N SER A 116 -9.78 7.69 8.64
CA SER A 116 -9.68 7.15 10.00
C SER A 116 -9.60 8.25 11.07
N SER A 117 -9.17 9.46 10.71
CA SER A 117 -9.14 10.63 11.61
C SER A 117 -10.50 11.30 11.84
N GLY A 118 -11.58 10.81 11.20
CA GLY A 118 -12.94 11.34 11.33
C GLY A 118 -13.84 10.67 12.37
N SER A 119 -13.35 9.69 13.13
CA SER A 119 -14.16 8.94 14.10
C SER A 119 -13.64 9.05 15.53
N SER A 120 -13.84 10.22 16.16
CA SER A 120 -13.81 10.39 17.62
C SER A 120 -14.80 11.47 18.11
N SER A 121 -16.01 10.98 18.40
CA SER A 121 -17.01 11.37 19.40
C SER A 121 -17.42 12.84 19.66
N SER A 122 -18.73 13.08 19.64
CA SER A 122 -19.45 13.44 20.88
C SER A 122 -20.92 13.04 20.81
N GLY A 123 -21.29 12.09 21.68
CA GLY A 123 -22.67 11.96 22.12
C GLY A 123 -23.00 13.12 23.06
N ALA A 124 -24.14 13.77 22.83
CA ALA A 124 -24.81 14.58 23.82
C ALA A 124 -26.22 14.00 23.99
N ALA A 125 -26.44 13.35 25.13
CA ALA A 125 -27.77 13.05 25.61
C ALA A 125 -28.48 14.37 25.97
N SER A 126 -29.76 14.50 25.61
CA SER A 126 -30.66 15.46 26.23
C SER A 126 -32.04 14.82 26.36
N SER A 127 -32.53 14.91 27.59
CA SER A 127 -33.70 14.27 28.17
C SER A 127 -35.04 14.76 27.61
N SER A 128 -36.04 13.90 27.79
CA SER A 128 -37.45 14.01 27.46
C SER A 128 -38.19 15.23 28.06
N SER A 129 -39.19 15.73 27.33
CA SER A 129 -40.47 16.16 27.91
C SER A 129 -41.61 16.03 26.89
N SER A 130 -42.76 15.64 27.43
CA SER A 130 -44.04 15.24 26.84
C SER A 130 -44.92 16.41 26.38
N GLY A 131 -45.76 16.20 25.36
CA GLY A 131 -46.91 17.07 25.07
C GLY A 131 -47.57 16.80 23.71
N SER A 132 -48.88 16.57 23.73
CA SER A 132 -49.69 15.91 22.70
C SER A 132 -50.31 16.81 21.62
N SER A 133 -50.78 16.13 20.56
CA SER A 133 -51.98 16.43 19.75
C SER A 133 -51.89 17.42 18.59
N GLY A 134 -52.25 16.95 17.39
CA GLY A 134 -52.55 17.80 16.23
C GLY A 134 -52.73 17.01 14.93
N SER A 135 -53.95 16.55 14.69
CA SER A 135 -54.42 15.94 13.44
C SER A 135 -54.24 16.86 12.23
N GLY A 136 -53.93 16.32 11.05
CA GLY A 136 -54.27 17.03 9.81
C GLY A 136 -53.64 16.57 8.50
N LEU A 137 -54.54 16.13 7.60
CA LEU A 137 -54.63 16.37 6.15
C LEU A 137 -53.55 15.87 5.16
N SER A 138 -54.01 14.92 4.37
CA SER A 138 -53.58 14.45 3.05
C SER A 138 -53.50 15.53 1.96
N SER A 139 -52.64 15.34 0.96
CA SER A 139 -52.87 15.52 -0.51
C SER A 139 -51.56 15.15 -1.25
N LEU A 140 -51.50 14.16 -2.15
CA LEU A 140 -52.00 14.06 -3.55
C LEU A 140 -51.33 15.01 -4.55
N PHE A 141 -51.02 14.45 -5.74
CA PHE A 141 -50.42 14.98 -6.99
C PHE A 141 -48.89 14.87 -7.11
N GLY A 142 -48.27 14.26 -8.14
CA GLY A 142 -48.76 13.65 -9.38
C GLY A 142 -47.80 13.94 -10.56
N GLY A 143 -47.44 12.92 -11.35
CA GLY A 143 -46.90 12.96 -12.75
C GLY A 143 -45.51 13.59 -12.95
N GLY A 144 -44.57 13.08 -13.73
CA GLY A 144 -44.64 12.18 -14.89
C GLY A 144 -44.29 12.96 -16.16
N PHE A 145 -43.01 12.98 -16.56
CA PHE A 145 -42.47 12.95 -17.93
C PHE A 145 -41.03 12.41 -17.84
#